data_AF-A0A2V7MRL6-F1
#
_entry.id   AF-A0A2V7MRL6-F1
#
_cell.length_a   1.000
_cell.length_b   1.000
_cell.length_c   1.000
_cell.angle_alpha   90.00
_cell.angle_beta   90.00
_cell.angle_gamma   90.00
#
_symmetry.space_group_name_H-M   'P 1'
#
loop_
_entity.id
_entity.type
_entity.pdbx_description
1 polymer ?
#
loop_
_entity_poly.entity_id
_entity_poly.type
_entity_poly.pdbx_seq_one_letter_code
_entity_poly.pdbx_strand_id
1 'polypeptide(L)'
;MSGSRIARRIRTVAALAAVVTVLGATSAHAQQQAIDPTWLSFDAAARSARFQLIAGLTGLNGALNFNGFSDGSLTFVVPVGWQTEIDFRNHDGMLPHSAEVIAPQTPLPIQPVAPAIPRAFTLRLAEGLISEATDTMGFTAQPAGDYLIFCGVPGHGAAGMWIRFQVSASAKVPALLLTPAPGKR
;
A
#
# COMPACT_ATOMS: atom_id res chain seq x y z
N MET A 1 31.65 -86.15 30.79
CA MET A 1 32.52 -86.08 29.59
C MET A 1 32.16 -84.79 28.86
N SER A 2 32.81 -83.69 29.22
CA SER A 2 33.92 -83.06 28.46
C SER A 2 33.48 -82.49 27.11
N GLY A 3 33.61 -81.17 26.93
CA GLY A 3 33.56 -80.54 25.60
C GLY A 3 33.06 -79.11 25.54
N SER A 4 33.86 -78.16 26.00
CA SER A 4 33.76 -76.72 25.69
C SER A 4 33.74 -76.44 24.19
N ARG A 5 32.95 -75.46 23.71
CA ARG A 5 33.44 -74.37 22.82
C ARG A 5 32.66 -73.07 23.02
N ILE A 6 33.43 -72.04 23.35
CA ILE A 6 33.09 -70.63 23.38
C ILE A 6 32.99 -70.08 21.95
N ALA A 7 31.96 -69.28 21.65
CA ALA A 7 31.99 -68.34 20.52
C ALA A 7 31.12 -67.09 20.78
N ARG A 8 31.81 -66.08 21.32
CA ARG A 8 31.76 -64.63 21.08
C ARG A 8 30.45 -63.96 20.58
N ARG A 9 29.86 -63.19 21.51
CA ARG A 9 29.36 -61.79 21.44
C ARG A 9 28.84 -61.25 20.10
N ILE A 10 27.59 -60.77 20.13
CA ILE A 10 27.23 -59.44 19.60
C ILE A 10 26.21 -58.81 20.57
N ARG A 11 26.56 -57.64 21.12
CA ARG A 11 25.66 -56.78 21.88
C ARG A 11 25.04 -55.78 20.91
N THR A 12 23.73 -55.68 20.87
CA THR A 12 23.03 -54.56 20.23
C THR A 12 22.09 -53.97 21.26
N VAL A 13 22.49 -52.82 21.80
CA VAL A 13 21.64 -51.95 22.64
C VAL A 13 20.77 -51.16 21.67
N ALA A 14 19.46 -51.42 21.67
CA ALA A 14 18.50 -50.60 20.95
C ALA A 14 18.27 -49.31 21.75
N ALA A 15 18.80 -48.18 21.26
CA ALA A 15 18.48 -46.87 21.78
C ALA A 15 17.13 -46.42 21.19
N LEU A 16 16.11 -46.24 22.04
CA LEU A 16 14.89 -45.52 21.66
C LEU A 16 15.21 -44.03 21.54
N ALA A 17 15.16 -43.49 20.33
CA ALA A 17 15.18 -42.05 20.09
C ALA A 17 13.75 -41.51 20.21
N ALA A 18 13.49 -40.71 21.25
CA ALA A 18 12.29 -39.90 21.36
C ALA A 18 12.42 -38.70 20.42
N VAL A 19 11.62 -38.67 19.34
CA VAL A 19 11.50 -37.50 18.48
C VAL A 19 10.43 -36.59 19.08
N VAL A 20 10.87 -35.52 19.72
CA VAL A 20 10.00 -34.40 20.10
C VAL A 20 9.99 -33.43 18.91
N THR A 21 8.94 -33.48 18.10
CA THR A 21 8.69 -32.49 17.04
C THR A 21 8.17 -31.20 17.68
N VAL A 22 9.07 -30.24 17.90
CA VAL A 22 8.67 -28.86 18.19
C VAL A 22 8.16 -28.25 16.89
N LEU A 23 6.84 -28.17 16.71
CA LEU A 23 6.25 -27.31 15.67
C LEU A 23 6.49 -25.85 16.06
N GLY A 24 7.53 -25.24 15.49
CA GLY A 24 7.69 -23.80 15.53
C GLY A 24 6.57 -23.15 14.71
N ALA A 25 5.60 -22.54 15.38
CA ALA A 25 4.66 -21.63 14.74
C ALA A 25 5.47 -20.40 14.28
N THR A 26 5.80 -20.33 13.00
CA THR A 26 6.29 -19.08 12.41
C THR A 26 5.13 -18.09 12.44
N SER A 27 5.18 -17.14 13.38
CA SER A 27 4.30 -15.98 13.34
C SER A 27 4.47 -15.33 11.97
N ALA A 28 3.40 -15.34 11.16
CA ALA A 28 3.28 -14.47 10.01
C ALA A 28 3.28 -13.04 10.55
N HIS A 29 4.47 -12.47 10.73
CA HIS A 29 4.61 -11.04 10.90
C HIS A 29 4.05 -10.43 9.63
N ALA A 30 2.84 -9.87 9.71
CA ALA A 30 2.41 -8.88 8.74
C ALA A 30 3.50 -7.81 8.76
N GLN A 31 4.37 -7.83 7.75
CA GLN A 31 5.46 -6.87 7.63
C GLN A 31 4.78 -5.52 7.48
N GLN A 32 4.76 -4.74 8.57
CA GLN A 32 4.14 -3.44 8.58
C GLN A 32 4.84 -2.59 7.53
N GLN A 33 4.08 -2.19 6.52
CA GLN A 33 4.61 -1.49 5.37
C GLN A 33 5.08 -0.11 5.84
N ALA A 34 6.39 0.13 5.70
CA ALA A 34 7.00 1.38 6.12
C ALA A 34 6.74 2.47 5.08
N ILE A 35 6.61 3.71 5.54
CA ILE A 35 6.58 4.88 4.65
C ILE A 35 8.01 5.21 4.26
N ASP A 36 8.31 5.24 2.96
CA ASP A 36 9.59 5.75 2.48
C ASP A 36 9.59 7.28 2.58
N PRO A 37 10.56 7.88 3.32
CA PRO A 37 10.62 9.32 3.48
C PRO A 37 10.87 10.08 2.16
N THR A 38 11.39 9.40 1.13
CA THR A 38 11.64 10.02 -0.18
C THR A 38 10.37 10.30 -0.98
N TRP A 39 9.23 9.69 -0.60
CA TRP A 39 7.98 9.91 -1.32
C TRP A 39 7.39 11.29 -1.12
N LEU A 40 7.73 12.00 -0.04
CA LEU A 40 7.20 13.32 0.24
C LEU A 40 8.33 14.35 0.35
N SER A 41 8.24 15.41 -0.44
CA SER A 41 9.04 16.62 -0.27
C SER A 41 8.14 17.85 -0.25
N PHE A 42 8.59 18.92 0.39
CA PHE A 42 7.83 20.17 0.47
C PHE A 42 8.74 21.37 0.70
N ASP A 43 8.26 22.54 0.29
CA ASP A 43 8.85 23.84 0.61
C ASP A 43 7.82 24.67 1.39
N ALA A 44 8.12 24.93 2.67
CA ALA A 44 7.20 25.66 3.54
C ALA A 44 7.14 27.17 3.24
N ALA A 45 8.21 27.75 2.70
CA ALA A 45 8.22 29.16 2.30
C ALA A 45 7.40 29.35 1.01
N ALA A 46 7.55 28.43 0.05
CA ALA A 46 6.78 28.43 -1.19
C ALA A 46 5.36 27.84 -1.04
N ARG A 47 5.04 27.20 0.10
CA ARG A 47 3.78 26.49 0.37
C ARG A 47 3.46 25.47 -0.71
N SER A 48 4.46 24.65 -1.05
CA SER A 48 4.34 23.59 -2.04
C SER A 48 4.62 22.21 -1.45
N ALA A 49 3.89 21.20 -1.91
CA ALA A 49 4.07 19.81 -1.56
C ALA A 49 4.18 18.96 -2.82
N ARG A 50 5.10 17.99 -2.83
CA ARG A 50 5.28 17.03 -3.91
C ARG A 50 5.24 15.61 -3.35
N PHE A 51 4.34 14.79 -3.89
CA PHE A 51 4.14 13.42 -3.44
C PHE A 51 4.34 12.43 -4.60
N GLN A 52 5.24 11.46 -4.42
CA GLN A 52 5.46 10.33 -5.32
C GLN A 52 4.37 9.29 -5.10
N LEU A 53 3.40 9.20 -5.99
CA LEU A 53 2.32 8.22 -5.96
C LEU A 53 2.62 7.07 -6.93
N ILE A 54 2.96 5.90 -6.38
CA ILE A 54 3.38 4.75 -7.17
C ILE A 54 2.29 3.70 -7.15
N ALA A 55 1.60 3.50 -8.27
CA ALA A 55 0.62 2.44 -8.40
C ALA A 55 1.31 1.08 -8.56
N GLY A 56 0.81 0.06 -7.86
CA GLY A 56 1.32 -1.32 -7.98
C GLY A 56 2.76 -1.49 -7.49
N LEU A 57 3.21 -0.71 -6.51
CA LEU A 57 4.57 -0.80 -5.98
C LEU A 57 4.93 -2.20 -5.45
N THR A 58 3.93 -2.92 -4.92
CA THR A 58 4.09 -4.28 -4.40
C THR A 58 2.99 -5.20 -4.93
N GLY A 59 3.16 -6.51 -4.79
CA GLY A 59 2.12 -7.50 -5.15
C GLY A 59 0.94 -7.58 -4.18
N LEU A 60 0.90 -6.77 -3.11
CA LEU A 60 -0.19 -6.76 -2.15
C LEU A 60 -1.51 -6.32 -2.80
N ASN A 61 -2.62 -6.88 -2.31
CA ASN A 61 -3.95 -6.69 -2.89
C ASN A 61 -4.00 -7.01 -4.40
N GLY A 62 -3.20 -7.97 -4.88
CA GLY A 62 -3.09 -8.26 -6.31
C GLY A 62 -2.53 -7.09 -7.12
N ALA A 63 -1.59 -6.33 -6.53
CA ALA A 63 -1.02 -5.08 -7.02
C ALA A 63 -1.97 -3.86 -7.07
N LEU A 64 -3.20 -4.00 -6.57
CA LEU A 64 -4.14 -2.90 -6.41
C LEU A 64 -3.82 -2.04 -5.17
N ASN A 65 -2.73 -1.28 -5.24
CA ASN A 65 -2.24 -0.41 -4.16
C ASN A 65 -1.57 0.86 -4.67
N PHE A 66 -1.50 1.86 -3.80
CA PHE A 66 -0.65 3.05 -3.97
C PHE A 66 0.47 3.03 -2.93
N ASN A 67 1.71 3.03 -3.40
CA ASN A 67 2.93 2.94 -2.58
C ASN A 67 2.92 1.70 -1.67
N GLY A 68 2.21 0.64 -2.07
CA GLY A 68 2.01 -0.55 -1.25
C GLY A 68 0.76 -0.53 -0.37
N PHE A 69 0.12 0.62 -0.18
CA PHE A 69 -1.04 0.79 0.69
C PHE A 69 -2.35 0.67 -0.09
N SER A 70 -3.33 0.05 0.55
CA SER A 70 -4.71 -0.11 0.06
C SER A 70 -5.71 0.15 1.18
N ASP A 71 -7.00 0.19 0.87
CA ASP A 71 -8.09 0.34 1.84
C ASP A 71 -7.91 1.55 2.78
N GLY A 72 -7.31 2.64 2.29
CA GLY A 72 -7.12 3.85 3.08
C GLY A 72 -6.08 3.76 4.19
N SER A 73 -5.14 2.82 4.10
CA SER A 73 -4.12 2.58 5.13
C SER A 73 -2.96 3.58 5.16
N LEU A 74 -2.95 4.53 4.22
CA LEU A 74 -2.06 5.69 4.17
C LEU A 74 -2.90 6.97 4.07
N THR A 75 -2.49 8.03 4.77
CA THR A 75 -3.05 9.37 4.62
C THR A 75 -1.97 10.34 4.16
N PHE A 76 -2.23 11.05 3.06
CA PHE A 76 -1.48 12.22 2.65
C PHE A 76 -2.16 13.48 3.19
N VAL A 77 -1.49 14.19 4.10
CA VAL A 77 -1.99 15.43 4.72
C VAL A 77 -1.30 16.62 4.06
N VAL A 78 -2.06 17.62 3.62
CA VAL A 78 -1.56 18.88 3.07
C VAL A 78 -2.29 20.06 3.72
N PRO A 79 -1.59 21.13 4.15
CA PRO A 79 -2.28 22.31 4.64
C PRO A 79 -3.13 22.98 3.55
N VAL A 80 -4.30 23.50 3.92
CA VAL A 80 -5.21 24.17 3.00
C VAL A 80 -4.52 25.33 2.25
N GLY A 81 -4.79 25.44 0.95
CA GLY A 81 -4.26 26.47 0.06
C GLY A 81 -2.84 26.21 -0.46
N TRP A 82 -2.20 25.10 -0.10
CA TRP A 82 -0.88 24.75 -0.64
C TRP A 82 -0.97 24.23 -2.06
N GLN A 83 0.04 24.58 -2.87
CA GLN A 83 0.22 23.99 -4.18
C GLN A 83 0.69 22.55 -4.02
N THR A 84 -0.02 21.62 -4.63
CA THR A 84 0.21 20.20 -4.50
C THR A 84 0.47 19.60 -5.86
N GLU A 85 1.59 18.89 -5.96
CA GLU A 85 1.97 18.08 -7.11
C GLU A 85 1.99 16.62 -6.68
N ILE A 86 1.21 15.78 -7.36
CA ILE A 86 1.31 14.32 -7.24
C ILE A 86 1.98 13.79 -8.49
N ASP A 87 3.16 13.22 -8.34
CA ASP A 87 3.85 12.50 -9.40
C ASP A 87 3.36 11.07 -9.42
N PHE A 88 2.55 10.75 -10.40
CA PHE A 88 2.06 9.41 -10.59
C PHE A 88 3.04 8.61 -11.44
N ARG A 89 3.34 7.38 -11.01
CA ARG A 89 3.97 6.34 -11.83
C ARG A 89 3.20 5.05 -11.67
N ASN A 90 2.87 4.41 -12.79
CA ASN A 90 2.43 3.02 -12.75
C ASN A 90 3.66 2.08 -12.71
N HIS A 91 3.90 1.41 -11.60
CA HIS A 91 4.97 0.40 -11.49
C HIS A 91 4.47 -1.04 -11.75
N ASP A 92 3.15 -1.24 -11.80
CA ASP A 92 2.58 -2.55 -12.12
C ASP A 92 3.03 -3.00 -13.51
N GLY A 93 3.48 -4.26 -13.62
CA GLY A 93 3.94 -4.86 -14.87
C GLY A 93 2.83 -5.30 -15.83
N MET A 94 1.58 -5.34 -15.35
CA MET A 94 0.45 -5.97 -16.04
C MET A 94 -0.80 -5.08 -16.08
N LEU A 95 -1.16 -4.45 -14.96
CA LEU A 95 -2.41 -3.69 -14.85
C LEU A 95 -2.20 -2.20 -15.17
N PRO A 96 -3.11 -1.57 -15.94
CA PRO A 96 -3.12 -0.13 -16.05
C PRO A 96 -3.70 0.49 -14.77
N HIS A 97 -3.17 1.65 -14.39
CA HIS A 97 -3.62 2.37 -13.20
C HIS A 97 -3.76 3.87 -13.46
N SER A 98 -4.64 4.51 -12.73
CA SER A 98 -4.85 5.96 -12.74
C SER A 98 -5.03 6.46 -11.31
N ALA A 99 -5.15 7.77 -11.14
CA ALA A 99 -5.49 8.36 -9.85
C ALA A 99 -6.36 9.61 -10.01
N GLU A 100 -7.37 9.75 -9.16
CA GLU A 100 -8.15 10.97 -8.97
C GLU A 100 -8.41 11.24 -7.50
N VAL A 101 -8.55 12.52 -7.15
CA VAL A 101 -9.01 12.92 -5.82
C VAL A 101 -10.53 13.02 -5.83
N ILE A 102 -11.19 12.22 -5.01
CA ILE A 102 -12.67 12.16 -4.91
C ILE A 102 -13.14 12.50 -3.50
N ALA A 103 -14.41 12.88 -3.38
CA ALA A 103 -15.06 13.00 -2.08
C ALA A 103 -15.25 11.60 -1.46
N PRO A 104 -15.15 11.46 -0.13
CA PRO A 104 -15.45 10.19 0.53
C PRO A 104 -16.89 9.78 0.28
N GLN A 105 -17.10 8.54 -0.13
CA GLN A 105 -18.44 8.00 -0.35
C GLN A 105 -18.50 6.50 -0.02
N THR A 106 -19.68 6.03 0.33
CA THR A 106 -19.95 4.61 0.63
C THR A 106 -21.31 4.23 0.02
N PRO A 107 -21.38 3.25 -0.87
CA PRO A 107 -20.27 2.44 -1.39
C PRO A 107 -19.26 3.26 -2.20
N LEU A 108 -18.04 2.73 -2.35
CA LEU A 108 -17.06 3.31 -3.27
C LEU A 108 -17.57 3.17 -4.72
N PRO A 109 -17.24 4.13 -5.60
CA PRO A 109 -17.65 4.05 -6.99
C PRO A 109 -16.90 2.93 -7.70
N ILE A 110 -17.50 2.39 -8.76
CA ILE A 110 -16.92 1.30 -9.57
C ILE A 110 -16.29 1.80 -10.89
N GLN A 111 -16.34 3.11 -11.11
CA GLN A 111 -15.90 3.84 -12.31
C GLN A 111 -15.31 5.18 -11.86
N PRO A 112 -14.56 5.92 -12.71
CA PRO A 112 -14.16 7.28 -12.38
C PRO A 112 -15.36 8.19 -12.13
N VAL A 113 -15.18 9.20 -11.30
CA VAL A 113 -16.18 10.24 -11.06
C VAL A 113 -15.62 11.62 -11.40
N ALA A 114 -16.38 12.68 -11.12
CA ALA A 114 -15.80 14.03 -11.20
C ALA A 114 -14.80 14.22 -10.05
N PRO A 115 -13.56 14.68 -10.31
CA PRO A 115 -12.61 15.00 -9.26
C PRO A 115 -13.18 16.04 -8.29
N ALA A 116 -13.07 15.79 -6.99
CA ALA A 116 -13.57 16.68 -5.94
C ALA A 116 -12.75 17.96 -5.81
N ILE A 117 -11.52 17.96 -6.33
CA ILE A 117 -10.65 19.13 -6.43
C ILE A 117 -10.28 19.33 -7.91
N PRO A 118 -10.44 20.55 -8.48
CA PRO A 118 -10.09 20.81 -9.87
C PRO A 118 -8.65 20.39 -10.17
N ARG A 119 -8.43 19.79 -11.34
CA ARG A 119 -7.12 19.30 -11.84
C ARG A 119 -6.48 18.15 -11.04
N ALA A 120 -7.09 17.69 -9.94
CA ALA A 120 -6.55 16.61 -9.12
C ALA A 120 -6.86 15.22 -9.69
N PHE A 121 -6.40 14.96 -10.93
CA PHE A 121 -6.57 13.68 -11.64
C PHE A 121 -5.44 13.45 -12.65
N THR A 122 -5.09 12.18 -12.87
CA THR A 122 -4.24 11.76 -13.99
C THR A 122 -5.06 11.65 -15.28
N LEU A 123 -4.41 11.77 -16.43
CA LEU A 123 -5.01 11.46 -17.72
C LEU A 123 -5.50 10.01 -17.79
N ARG A 124 -6.49 9.74 -18.65
CA ARG A 124 -7.03 8.40 -18.94
C ARG A 124 -7.51 7.68 -17.67
N LEU A 125 -8.44 8.27 -16.93
CA LEU A 125 -8.90 7.71 -15.65
C LEU A 125 -9.48 6.29 -15.79
N ALA A 126 -10.32 6.06 -16.80
CA ALA A 126 -10.96 4.77 -17.01
C ALA A 126 -10.01 3.74 -17.64
N GLU A 127 -9.21 4.17 -18.62
CA GLU A 127 -8.29 3.27 -19.32
C GLU A 127 -7.01 2.97 -18.51
N GLY A 128 -6.61 3.91 -17.66
CA GLY A 128 -5.36 3.90 -16.92
C GLY A 128 -4.13 4.24 -17.77
N LEU A 129 -3.04 4.49 -17.08
CA LEU A 129 -1.69 4.58 -17.63
C LEU A 129 -1.08 3.18 -17.61
N ILE A 130 -0.45 2.78 -18.72
CA ILE A 130 0.21 1.48 -18.86
C ILE A 130 1.45 1.38 -17.94
N SER A 131 2.03 0.19 -17.85
CA SER A 131 3.24 -0.06 -17.08
C SER A 131 4.34 0.97 -17.38
N GLU A 132 4.95 1.47 -16.32
CA GLU A 132 6.03 2.47 -16.28
C GLU A 132 5.66 3.85 -16.84
N ALA A 133 4.43 4.05 -17.31
CA ALA A 133 3.96 5.37 -17.69
C ALA A 133 3.74 6.26 -16.45
N THR A 134 3.98 7.55 -16.65
CA THR A 134 3.91 8.58 -15.62
C THR A 134 2.94 9.69 -16.01
N ASP A 135 2.45 10.41 -15.01
CA ASP A 135 1.71 11.66 -15.19
C ASP A 135 1.85 12.53 -13.93
N THR A 136 1.46 13.80 -14.01
CA THR A 136 1.55 14.74 -12.89
C THR A 136 0.20 15.42 -12.64
N MET A 137 -0.30 15.32 -11.41
CA MET A 137 -1.51 15.99 -10.95
C MET A 137 -1.12 17.27 -10.19
N GLY A 138 -1.28 18.43 -10.82
CA GLY A 138 -1.03 19.73 -10.19
C GLY A 138 -2.33 20.44 -9.80
N PHE A 139 -2.50 20.73 -8.52
CA PHE A 139 -3.70 21.39 -7.99
C PHE A 139 -3.44 22.18 -6.70
N THR A 140 -4.34 23.09 -6.35
CA THR A 140 -4.34 23.74 -5.03
C THR A 140 -5.16 22.88 -4.07
N ALA A 141 -4.58 22.51 -2.92
CA ALA A 141 -5.26 21.73 -1.89
C ALA A 141 -6.34 22.55 -1.18
N GLN A 142 -7.55 22.56 -1.72
CA GLN A 142 -8.71 23.27 -1.16
C GLN A 142 -10.04 22.75 -1.73
N PRO A 143 -11.15 22.84 -0.98
CA PRO A 143 -11.26 23.35 0.40
C PRO A 143 -10.67 22.39 1.45
N ALA A 144 -10.62 22.83 2.71
CA ALA A 144 -10.25 21.95 3.82
C ALA A 144 -11.30 20.83 3.96
N GLY A 145 -10.84 19.59 4.19
CA GLY A 145 -11.71 18.43 4.27
C GLY A 145 -10.95 17.12 4.07
N ASP A 146 -11.68 16.02 4.22
CA ASP A 146 -11.20 14.67 3.95
C ASP A 146 -11.63 14.22 2.56
N TYR A 147 -10.73 13.55 1.86
CA TYR A 147 -10.83 13.10 0.48
C TYR A 147 -10.18 11.72 0.34
N LEU A 148 -10.33 11.11 -0.83
CA LEU A 148 -9.64 9.88 -1.21
C LEU A 148 -8.79 10.13 -2.46
N ILE A 149 -7.57 9.61 -2.50
CA ILE A 149 -6.85 9.37 -3.77
C ILE A 149 -7.25 7.97 -4.22
N PHE A 150 -7.95 7.88 -5.34
CA PHE A 150 -8.70 6.72 -5.79
C PHE A 150 -8.25 6.31 -7.20
N CYS A 151 -8.05 5.01 -7.45
CA CYS A 151 -7.79 4.52 -8.79
C CYS A 151 -9.09 4.47 -9.61
N GLY A 152 -9.16 5.29 -10.66
CA GLY A 152 -10.34 5.44 -11.52
C GLY A 152 -10.60 4.24 -12.44
N VAL A 153 -9.60 3.39 -12.70
CA VAL A 153 -9.78 2.21 -13.56
C VAL A 153 -10.93 1.33 -13.03
N PRO A 154 -11.89 0.91 -13.88
CA PRO A 154 -13.11 0.24 -13.46
C PRO A 154 -12.87 -0.88 -12.43
N GLY A 155 -13.54 -0.79 -11.28
CA GLY A 155 -13.45 -1.76 -10.20
C GLY A 155 -12.20 -1.68 -9.32
N HIS A 156 -11.09 -1.06 -9.74
CA HIS A 156 -9.82 -1.06 -8.97
C HIS A 156 -9.98 -0.37 -7.62
N GLY A 157 -10.52 0.85 -7.60
CA GLY A 157 -10.73 1.57 -6.35
C GLY A 157 -11.79 0.91 -5.45
N ALA A 158 -12.86 0.33 -6.02
CA ALA A 158 -13.83 -0.46 -5.26
C ALA A 158 -13.24 -1.74 -4.66
N ALA A 159 -12.21 -2.31 -5.29
CA ALA A 159 -11.41 -3.43 -4.79
C ALA A 159 -10.30 -3.01 -3.80
N GLY A 160 -10.31 -1.76 -3.34
CA GLY A 160 -9.42 -1.27 -2.28
C GLY A 160 -8.24 -0.41 -2.76
N MET A 161 -8.13 -0.11 -4.06
CA MET A 161 -7.05 0.74 -4.57
C MET A 161 -7.29 2.23 -4.32
N TRP A 162 -7.17 2.62 -3.06
CA TRP A 162 -7.27 4.00 -2.63
C TRP A 162 -6.52 4.23 -1.33
N ILE A 163 -6.07 5.48 -1.16
CA ILE A 163 -5.49 6.01 0.07
C ILE A 163 -6.24 7.29 0.47
N ARG A 164 -6.05 7.77 1.69
CA ARG A 164 -6.72 8.99 2.16
C ARG A 164 -5.92 10.22 1.75
N PHE A 165 -6.62 11.30 1.46
CA PHE A 165 -6.04 12.63 1.29
C PHE A 165 -6.77 13.59 2.21
N GLN A 166 -6.03 14.37 2.99
CA GLN A 166 -6.59 15.34 3.91
C GLN A 166 -6.05 16.73 3.58
N VAL A 167 -6.96 17.64 3.25
CA VAL A 167 -6.68 19.07 3.21
C VAL A 167 -6.92 19.64 4.60
N SER A 168 -5.85 19.84 5.38
CA SER A 168 -5.92 20.21 6.78
C SER A 168 -5.97 21.73 6.97
N ALA A 169 -6.92 22.21 7.77
CA ALA A 169 -6.99 23.62 8.17
C ALA A 169 -5.95 24.01 9.24
N SER A 170 -5.36 23.03 9.93
CA SER A 170 -4.50 23.26 11.10
C SER A 170 -3.05 22.82 10.91
N ALA A 171 -2.78 21.87 10.00
CA ALA A 171 -1.43 21.42 9.69
C ALA A 171 -0.55 22.59 9.24
N LYS A 172 0.73 22.57 9.64
CA LYS A 172 1.70 23.60 9.26
C LYS A 172 2.61 23.17 8.12
N VAL A 173 2.76 21.85 7.94
CA VAL A 173 3.53 21.23 6.87
C VAL A 173 2.82 19.94 6.41
N PRO A 174 3.10 19.46 5.19
CA PRO A 174 2.58 18.18 4.71
C PRO A 174 3.12 16.98 5.49
N ALA A 175 2.39 15.86 5.47
CA ALA A 175 2.81 14.61 6.08
C ALA A 175 2.23 13.38 5.37
N LEU A 176 2.93 12.25 5.48
CA LEU A 176 2.40 10.92 5.20
C LEU A 176 2.23 10.17 6.52
N LEU A 177 1.02 9.66 6.79
CA LEU A 177 0.68 9.02 8.04
C LEU A 177 0.13 7.61 7.80
N LEU A 178 0.67 6.62 8.51
CA LEU A 178 0.05 5.30 8.59
C LEU A 178 -1.32 5.45 9.25
N THR A 179 -2.34 4.90 8.62
CA THR A 179 -3.72 4.98 9.09
C THR A 179 -4.28 3.56 9.19
N PRO A 180 -4.94 3.18 10.29
CA PRO A 180 -5.63 1.90 10.34
C PRO A 180 -6.65 1.81 9.20
N ALA A 181 -6.56 0.74 8.40
CA ALA A 181 -7.59 0.44 7.41
C ALA A 181 -8.95 0.32 8.13
N PRO A 182 -10.06 0.81 7.52
CA PRO A 182 -11.38 0.51 8.04
C PRO A 182 -11.52 -1.01 8.14
N GLY A 183 -11.85 -1.54 9.33
CA GLY A 183 -12.01 -2.98 9.50
C GLY A 183 -12.99 -3.53 8.47
N LYS A 184 -12.57 -4.57 7.74
CA LYS A 184 -13.47 -5.30 6.82
C LYS A 184 -14.59 -5.90 7.68
N ARG A 185 -15.82 -5.42 7.50
CA ARG A 185 -17.02 -6.01 8.13
C ARG A 185 -17.41 -7.27 7.40
#